data_AF-A0A0M1J565-F1
#
_entry.id   AF-A0A0M1J565-F1
#
_cell.length_a   1.000
_cell.length_b   1.000
_cell.length_c   1.000
_cell.angle_alpha   90.00
_cell.angle_beta   90.00
_cell.angle_gamma   90.00
#
_symmetry.space_group_name_H-M   'P 1'
#
loop_
_entity.id
_entity.type
_entity.pdbx_description
1 polymer ?
#
loop_
_entity_poly.entity_id
_entity_poly.type
_entity_poly.pdbx_seq_one_letter_code
_entity_poly.pdbx_strand_id
1 'polypeptide(L)' 'MRVFETDVGRVGILICYDVEFPELPRILAAQGMTILFVPFWTDTKNAYLRVRRCAQARAIENECY' A
#
# COMPACT_ATOMS: atom_id res chain seq x y z
N MET A 1 -8.60 -2.64 9.26
CA MET A 1 -8.12 -1.75 8.17
C MET A 1 -9.21 -0.78 7.79
N ARG A 2 -8.84 0.46 7.46
CA ARG A 2 -9.78 1.55 7.16
C ARG A 2 -9.35 2.25 5.87
N VAL A 3 -10.34 2.55 5.04
CA VAL A 3 -10.21 3.45 3.89
C VAL A 3 -10.73 4.82 4.30
N PHE A 4 -10.02 5.87 3.91
CA PHE A 4 -10.36 7.26 4.16
C PHE A 4 -10.91 7.88 2.88
N GLU A 5 -12.06 8.55 2.99
CA GLU A 5 -12.61 9.32 1.87
C GLU A 5 -11.91 10.69 1.83
N THR A 6 -11.37 11.03 0.66
CA THR A 6 -10.70 12.30 0.40
C THR A 6 -11.19 12.87 -0.93
N ASP A 7 -10.92 14.15 -1.18
CA ASP A 7 -11.23 14.84 -2.43
C ASP A 7 -10.52 14.25 -3.66
N VAL A 8 -9.39 13.56 -3.44
CA VAL A 8 -8.60 12.91 -4.49
C VAL A 8 -8.88 11.41 -4.65
N GLY A 9 -9.77 10.83 -3.84
CA GLY A 9 -10.17 9.43 -3.92
C GLY A 9 -10.21 8.71 -2.58
N ARG A 10 -10.31 7.39 -2.64
CA ARG A 10 -10.38 6.52 -1.45
C ARG A 10 -8.98 6.03 -1.08
N VAL A 11 -8.49 6.48 0.05
CA VAL A 11 -7.09 6.31 0.47
C VAL A 11 -6.97 5.20 1.51
N GLY A 12 -6.05 4.27 1.29
CA GLY A 12 -5.59 3.29 2.26
C GLY A 12 -4.15 3.58 2.68
N ILE A 13 -3.79 3.19 3.91
CA ILE A 13 -2.45 3.40 4.45
C ILE A 13 -1.93 2.09 5.04
N LEU A 14 -0.73 1.70 4.63
CA LEU A 14 0.05 0.60 5.20
C LEU A 14 1.35 1.14 5.75
N ILE A 15 1.82 0.62 6.88
CA ILE A 15 3.03 1.15 7.50
C ILE A 15 4.19 0.19 7.23
N CYS A 16 5.17 0.67 6.46
CA CYS A 16 6.45 0.02 6.24
C CYS A 16 6.33 -1.47 5.84
N TYR A 17 6.48 -2.39 6.80
CA TYR A 17 6.50 -3.83 6.61
C TYR A 17 5.15 -4.42 6.18
N ASP A 18 4.05 -3.74 6.48
CA ASP A 18 2.69 -4.18 6.14
C ASP A 18 2.51 -4.46 4.63
N VAL A 19 3.21 -3.72 3.77
CA VAL A 19 3.10 -3.87 2.31
C VAL A 19 3.56 -5.24 1.80
N GLU A 20 4.36 -5.96 2.59
CA GLU A 20 4.88 -7.28 2.24
C GLU A 20 3.79 -8.36 2.29
N PHE A 21 2.70 -8.12 3.02
CA PHE A 21 1.55 -9.01 3.11
C PHE A 21 0.49 -8.62 2.06
N PRO A 22 0.25 -9.42 1.01
CA PRO A 22 -0.70 -9.09 -0.06
C PRO A 22 -2.17 -9.02 0.41
N GLU A 23 -2.51 -9.68 1.52
CA GLU A 23 -3.87 -9.75 2.07
C GLU A 23 -4.35 -8.38 2.56
N LEU A 24 -3.44 -7.59 3.13
CA LEU A 24 -3.68 -6.27 3.67
C LEU A 24 -4.21 -5.27 2.61
N PRO A 25 -3.48 -4.97 1.53
CA PRO A 25 -3.98 -4.12 0.46
C PRO A 25 -5.17 -4.73 -0.27
N ARG A 26 -5.30 -6.08 -0.35
CA ARG A 26 -6.48 -6.74 -0.91
C ARG A 26 -7.75 -6.42 -0.13
N ILE A 27 -7.67 -6.38 1.21
CA ILE A 27 -8.80 -5.99 2.06
C ILE A 27 -9.18 -4.53 1.83
N LEU A 28 -8.19 -3.63 1.71
CA LEU A 28 -8.44 -2.21 1.41
C LEU A 28 -9.05 -2.02 0.00
N ALA A 29 -8.57 -2.78 -0.98
CA ALA A 29 -9.12 -2.78 -2.34
C ALA A 29 -10.57 -3.27 -2.38
N ALA A 30 -10.90 -4.32 -1.60
CA ALA A 30 -12.27 -4.79 -1.44
C ALA A 30 -13.20 -3.74 -0.78
N GLN A 31 -12.62 -2.80 -0.02
CA GLN A 31 -13.32 -1.63 0.54
C GLN A 31 -13.37 -0.43 -0.44
N GLY A 32 -12.91 -0.59 -1.69
CA GLY A 32 -12.96 0.43 -2.73
C GLY A 32 -11.79 1.43 -2.71
N MET A 33 -10.69 1.11 -2.05
CA MET A 33 -9.45 1.92 -2.09
C MET A 33 -8.97 2.11 -3.53
N THR A 34 -8.59 3.35 -3.87
CA THR A 34 -8.02 3.73 -5.17
C THR A 34 -6.58 4.23 -5.05
N ILE A 35 -6.13 4.61 -3.86
CA ILE A 35 -4.78 5.12 -3.59
C ILE A 35 -4.22 4.46 -2.33
N LEU A 36 -3.01 3.90 -2.42
CA LEU A 36 -2.30 3.23 -1.33
C LEU A 36 -1.05 4.00 -0.92
N PHE A 37 -1.04 4.59 0.28
CA PHE A 37 0.18 5.14 0.86
C PHE A 37 0.94 4.11 1.69
N VAL A 38 2.25 4.06 1.47
CA VAL A 38 3.17 3.19 2.22
C VAL A 38 4.31 4.04 2.81
N PRO A 39 4.09 4.81 3.87
CA PRO A 39 5.19 5.44 4.61
C PRO A 39 6.11 4.37 5.20
N PHE A 40 7.42 4.55 5.03
CA PHE A 40 8.44 3.62 5.52
C PHE A 40 9.68 4.33 6.04
N TRP A 41 10.42 3.66 6.91
CA TRP A 41 11.77 4.03 7.33
C TRP A 41 12.63 2.78 7.25
N THR A 42 13.72 2.82 6.48
CA THR A 42 14.65 1.70 6.33
C THR A 42 16.09 2.19 6.26
N ASP A 43 17.02 1.49 6.92
CA ASP A 43 18.43 1.89 6.99
C ASP A 43 19.31 1.24 5.91
N THR A 44 18.77 0.30 5.13
CA THR A 44 19.50 -0.43 4.08
C THR A 44 18.83 -0.32 2.73
N LYS A 45 19.64 -0.33 1.67
CA LYS A 45 19.16 -0.35 0.27
C LYS A 45 18.25 -1.56 -0.01
N ASN A 46 18.56 -2.72 0.58
CA ASN A 46 17.77 -3.94 0.39
C ASN A 46 16.36 -3.79 0.99
N ALA A 47 16.24 -3.22 2.19
CA ALA A 47 14.94 -2.96 2.81
C ALA A 47 14.14 -1.92 2.03
N TYR A 48 14.76 -0.82 1.59
CA TYR A 48 14.12 0.17 0.70
C TYR A 48 13.56 -0.48 -0.57
N LEU A 49 14.37 -1.29 -1.26
CA LEU A 49 13.96 -1.95 -2.50
C LEU A 49 12.83 -2.95 -2.25
N ARG A 50 12.82 -3.63 -1.10
CA ARG A 50 11.76 -4.56 -0.73
C ARG A 50 10.42 -3.84 -0.60
N VAL A 51 10.36 -2.77 0.22
CA VAL A 51 9.14 -1.96 0.39
C VAL A 51 8.68 -1.38 -0.94
N ARG A 52 9.59 -0.79 -1.72
CA ARG A 52 9.25 -0.17 -3.02
C ARG A 52 8.70 -1.19 -4.02
N ARG A 53 9.31 -2.37 -4.15
CA ARG A 53 8.86 -3.41 -5.09
C ARG A 53 7.53 -4.01 -4.67
N CYS A 54 7.34 -4.24 -3.37
CA CYS A 54 6.05 -4.69 -2.85
C CYS A 54 4.97 -3.66 -3.13
N ALA A 55 5.20 -2.37 -2.86
CA ALA A 55 4.23 -1.31 -3.17
C ALA A 55 3.84 -1.27 -4.66
N GLN A 56 4.82 -1.41 -5.57
CA GLN A 56 4.56 -1.51 -7.01
C GLN A 56 3.75 -2.76 -7.38
N ALA A 57 4.04 -3.91 -6.76
CA ALA A 57 3.24 -5.11 -6.93
C ALA A 57 1.80 -4.92 -6.44
N ARG A 58 1.59 -4.24 -5.30
CA ARG A 58 0.24 -3.97 -4.77
C ARG A 58 -0.58 -3.06 -5.66
N ALA A 59 0.04 -2.05 -6.26
CA ALA A 59 -0.58 -1.19 -7.25
C ALA A 59 -1.10 -2.00 -8.45
N ILE A 60 -0.30 -2.95 -8.95
CA ILE A 60 -0.69 -3.83 -10.07
C ILE A 60 -1.78 -4.82 -9.65
N GLU A 61 -1.60 -5.52 -8.53
CA GLU A 61 -2.50 -6.60 -8.06
C GLU A 61 -3.90 -6.11 -7.68
N ASN A 62 -4.03 -4.84 -7.32
CA ASN A 62 -5.27 -4.22 -6.84
C ASN A 62 -5.76 -3.07 -7.73
N GLU A 63 -5.11 -2.85 -8.87
CA GLU A 63 -5.45 -1.80 -9.85
C GLU A 63 -5.61 -0.42 -9.19
N CYS A 64 -4.67 -0.08 -8.31
CA CYS A 64 -4.67 1.17 -7.54
C CYS A 64 -3.40 1.99 -7.77
N TYR A 65 -3.43 3.25 -7.36
CA TYR A 65 -2.24 4.11 -7.26
C TYR A 65 -1.43 3.81 -6.00
#